data_AF-A0A0F9FWE9-F1
#
_entry.id   AF-A0A0F9FWE9-F1
#
_cell.length_a   1.000
_cell.length_b   1.000
_cell.length_c   1.000
_cell.angle_alpha   90.00
_cell.angle_beta   90.00
_cell.angle_gamma   90.00
#
_symmetry.space_group_name_H-M   'P 1'
#
loop_
_entity.id
_entity.type
_entity.pdbx_description
1 polymer ?
#
loop_
_entity_poly.entity_id
_entity_poly.type
_entity_poly.pdbx_seq_one_letter_code
_entity_poly.pdbx_strand_id
1 'polypeptide(L)'
;MPKKIHTLLDQESYDFGLIGLSTPENDYRLSWVLNNAMSYKLVRKEDLEIYHKKLDDPQVFHQFSYYDDEILLLYRLISNRCENGYLLEEMSNIDYLIQVSGEFEEKFIALLVKKLNNLKEITLAFPVDPTTLKSKKKLLL
;
A
#
# COMPACT_ATOMS: atom_id res chain seq x y z
N MET A 1 8.79 -20.69 -43.04
CA MET A 1 9.62 -20.10 -41.97
C MET A 1 8.70 -19.36 -41.00
N PRO A 2 8.57 -19.79 -39.74
CA PRO A 2 7.69 -19.09 -38.81
C PRO A 2 8.38 -17.82 -38.30
N LYS A 3 7.71 -16.67 -38.47
CA LYS A 3 8.08 -15.40 -37.85
C LYS A 3 7.96 -15.56 -36.33
N LYS A 4 9.07 -15.43 -35.61
CA LYS A 4 9.04 -15.27 -34.15
C LYS A 4 8.37 -13.93 -33.87
N ILE A 5 7.12 -14.00 -33.42
CA ILE A 5 6.42 -12.88 -32.84
C ILE A 5 7.07 -12.69 -31.46
N HIS A 6 7.86 -11.64 -31.30
CA HIS A 6 8.21 -11.16 -29.97
C HIS A 6 6.94 -10.56 -29.39
N THR A 7 6.15 -11.39 -28.71
CA THR A 7 5.11 -10.93 -27.81
C THR A 7 5.83 -10.19 -26.70
N LEU A 8 5.85 -8.85 -26.78
CA LEU A 8 6.04 -8.01 -25.61
C LEU A 8 4.89 -8.36 -24.69
N LEU A 9 5.14 -9.27 -23.76
CA LEU A 9 4.26 -9.48 -22.62
C LEU A 9 4.31 -8.14 -21.89
N ASP A 10 3.25 -7.33 -22.04
CA ASP A 10 2.95 -6.20 -21.17
C ASP A 10 2.85 -6.73 -19.74
N GLN A 11 4.00 -6.95 -19.10
CA GLN A 11 4.08 -6.99 -17.66
C GLN A 11 3.84 -5.55 -17.25
N GLU A 12 2.61 -5.24 -16.84
CA GLU A 12 2.32 -4.00 -16.13
C GLU A 12 3.34 -3.89 -14.97
N SER A 13 4.38 -3.09 -15.18
CA SER A 13 5.38 -2.82 -14.15
C SER A 13 4.79 -1.79 -13.23
N TYR A 14 4.40 -2.20 -12.03
CA TYR A 14 4.03 -1.29 -10.97
C TYR A 14 5.32 -0.62 -10.47
N ASP A 15 5.37 0.70 -10.50
CA ASP A 15 6.51 1.54 -10.09
C ASP A 15 6.53 1.78 -8.57
N PHE A 16 5.91 0.88 -7.81
CA PHE A 16 5.83 0.96 -6.36
C PHE A 16 5.94 -0.41 -5.71
N GLY A 17 6.48 -0.40 -4.49
CA GLY A 17 6.41 -1.53 -3.57
C GLY A 17 5.14 -1.45 -2.73
N LEU A 18 4.60 -2.61 -2.35
CA LEU A 18 3.39 -2.70 -1.55
C LEU A 18 3.60 -3.67 -0.38
N ILE A 19 3.11 -3.27 0.79
CA ILE A 19 3.18 -4.04 2.03
C ILE A 19 1.78 -4.12 2.62
N GLY A 20 1.32 -5.34 2.90
CA GLY A 20 0.11 -5.59 3.67
C GLY A 20 0.42 -5.57 5.15
N LEU A 21 -0.46 -4.96 5.94
CA LEU A 21 -0.27 -4.76 7.37
C LEU A 21 -1.51 -5.18 8.15
N SER A 22 -1.32 -5.95 9.22
CA SER A 22 -2.33 -6.20 10.25
C SER A 22 -1.86 -5.72 11.61
N THR A 23 -2.75 -5.02 12.32
CA THR A 23 -2.47 -4.39 13.61
C THR A 23 -3.79 -4.15 14.36
N PRO A 24 -3.81 -4.28 15.70
CA PRO A 24 -4.96 -3.89 16.50
C PRO A 24 -5.12 -2.35 16.62
N GLU A 25 -4.13 -1.58 16.17
CA GLU A 25 -4.12 -0.12 16.32
C GLU A 25 -5.03 0.57 15.28
N ASN A 26 -5.66 1.67 15.71
CA ASN A 26 -6.35 2.57 14.78
C ASN A 26 -5.35 3.38 13.93
N ASP A 27 -5.85 4.00 12.87
CA ASP A 27 -5.07 4.67 11.84
C ASP A 27 -4.19 5.81 12.39
N TYR A 28 -4.72 6.63 13.30
CA TYR A 28 -3.99 7.72 13.94
C TYR A 28 -2.87 7.22 14.86
N ARG A 29 -3.14 6.17 15.65
CA ARG A 29 -2.13 5.57 16.54
C ARG A 29 -1.05 4.87 15.72
N LEU A 30 -1.44 4.16 14.67
CA LEU A 30 -0.53 3.50 13.74
C LEU A 30 0.38 4.51 13.06
N SER A 31 -0.14 5.62 12.53
CA SER A 31 0.68 6.64 11.88
C SER A 31 1.70 7.24 12.86
N TRP A 32 1.31 7.45 14.12
CA TRP A 32 2.23 7.90 15.18
C TRP A 32 3.31 6.85 15.48
N VAL A 33 2.97 5.57 15.59
CA VAL A 33 3.94 4.48 15.81
C VAL A 33 4.97 4.44 14.68
N LEU A 34 4.50 4.47 13.43
CA LEU A 34 5.37 4.46 12.26
C LEU A 34 6.28 5.68 12.19
N ASN A 35 5.76 6.88 12.48
CA ASN A 35 6.55 8.11 12.52
C ASN A 35 7.72 8.01 13.52
N ASN A 36 7.46 7.50 14.72
CA ASN A 36 8.51 7.37 15.74
C ASN A 36 9.51 6.25 15.45
N ALA A 37 9.05 5.11 14.93
CA ALA A 37 9.90 3.96 14.67
C ALA A 37 10.79 4.12 13.44
N MET A 38 10.29 4.82 12.42
CA MET A 38 10.90 4.89 11.09
C MET A 38 11.44 6.28 10.75
N SER A 39 11.31 7.24 11.66
CA SER A 39 11.58 8.67 11.41
C SER A 39 10.76 9.25 10.25
N TYR A 40 9.57 8.69 10.01
CA TYR A 40 8.62 9.20 9.02
C TYR A 40 7.87 10.41 9.55
N LYS A 41 7.28 11.18 8.62
CA LYS A 41 6.38 12.30 8.92
C LYS A 41 5.04 12.10 8.21
N LEU A 42 4.41 10.95 8.43
CA LEU A 42 3.08 10.64 7.91
C LEU A 42 2.06 11.65 8.46
N VAL A 43 1.39 12.34 7.55
CA VAL A 43 0.32 13.31 7.85
C VAL A 43 -0.96 12.87 7.18
N ARG A 44 -2.11 13.05 7.85
CA ARG A 44 -3.44 12.77 7.29
C ARG A 44 -3.63 13.54 5.98
N LYS A 45 -4.14 12.87 4.96
CA LYS A 45 -4.54 13.47 3.69
C LYS A 45 -6.05 13.39 3.53
N GLU A 46 -6.55 14.01 2.46
CA GLU A 46 -7.91 13.80 1.98
C GLU A 46 -8.13 12.30 1.75
N ASP A 47 -9.32 11.83 2.08
CA ASP A 47 -9.62 10.40 1.99
C ASP A 47 -9.62 9.95 0.53
N LEU A 48 -9.25 8.69 0.32
CA LEU A 48 -9.25 8.07 -0.99
C LEU A 48 -10.67 7.61 -1.32
N GLU A 49 -11.30 8.25 -2.30
CA GLU A 49 -12.62 7.90 -2.80
C GLU A 49 -12.55 6.94 -3.99
N ILE A 50 -13.17 5.77 -3.85
CA ILE A 50 -13.24 4.76 -4.90
C ILE A 50 -14.69 4.53 -5.30
N TYR A 51 -15.01 4.83 -6.55
CA TYR A 51 -16.34 4.57 -7.12
C TYR A 51 -16.49 3.08 -7.47
N HIS A 52 -17.43 2.41 -6.82
CA HIS A 52 -17.78 1.04 -7.11
C HIS A 52 -19.13 0.97 -7.84
N LYS A 53 -19.18 0.29 -8.99
CA LYS A 53 -20.38 0.28 -9.88
C LYS A 53 -21.67 -0.25 -9.23
N LYS A 54 -21.57 -0.93 -8.09
CA LYS A 54 -22.72 -1.52 -7.37
C LYS A 54 -23.12 -0.74 -6.12
N LEU A 55 -22.43 0.35 -5.81
CA LEU A 55 -22.73 1.20 -4.66
C LEU A 55 -23.21 2.56 -5.17
N ASP A 56 -24.16 3.14 -4.45
CA ASP A 56 -24.67 4.48 -4.76
C ASP A 56 -23.68 5.56 -4.29
N ASP A 57 -23.00 5.32 -3.16
CA ASP A 57 -21.97 6.18 -2.60
C ASP A 57 -20.55 5.64 -2.85
N PRO A 58 -19.53 6.51 -2.98
CA PRO A 58 -18.14 6.08 -3.08
C PRO A 58 -17.67 5.38 -1.80
N GLN A 59 -16.76 4.43 -1.95
CA GLN A 59 -16.02 3.89 -0.82
C GLN A 59 -14.93 4.88 -0.41
N VAL A 60 -14.88 5.24 0.88
CA VAL A 60 -13.98 6.25 1.42
C VAL A 60 -12.95 5.59 2.32
N PHE A 61 -11.67 5.70 1.95
CA PHE A 61 -10.56 5.10 2.70
C PHE A 61 -9.65 6.17 3.29
N HIS A 62 -9.33 6.01 4.56
CA HIS A 62 -8.43 6.91 5.26
C HIS A 62 -7.01 6.74 4.74
N GLN A 63 -6.30 7.85 4.51
CA GLN A 63 -4.90 7.79 4.09
C GLN A 63 -4.01 8.84 4.74
N PHE A 64 -2.76 8.45 4.94
CA PHE A 64 -1.69 9.31 5.40
C PHE A 64 -0.55 9.24 4.38
N SER A 65 0.18 10.33 4.20
CA SER A 65 1.35 10.32 3.35
C SER A 65 2.53 11.07 3.92
N TYR A 66 3.72 10.65 3.48
CA TYR A 66 5.00 11.26 3.76
C TYR A 66 5.85 11.16 2.51
N TYR A 67 6.34 12.30 2.02
CA TYR A 67 7.35 12.33 0.98
C TYR A 67 8.70 12.63 1.64
N ASP A 68 9.68 11.77 1.39
CA ASP A 68 11.05 11.94 1.86
C ASP A 68 11.88 12.55 0.73
N ASP A 69 12.18 13.85 0.85
CA ASP A 69 12.93 14.60 -0.16
C ASP A 69 14.40 14.14 -0.28
N GLU A 70 14.97 13.48 0.74
CA GLU A 70 16.38 13.07 0.71
C GLU A 70 16.59 11.82 -0.15
N ILE A 71 15.65 10.89 -0.09
CA ILE A 71 15.70 9.62 -0.84
C ILE A 71 14.67 9.57 -1.96
N LEU A 72 13.91 10.64 -2.16
CA LEU A 72 12.90 10.80 -3.21
C LEU A 72 11.81 9.70 -3.20
N LEU A 73 11.44 9.23 -2.01
CA LEU A 73 10.43 8.19 -1.83
C LEU A 73 9.12 8.76 -1.27
N LEU A 74 8.01 8.36 -1.88
CA LEU A 74 6.66 8.62 -1.37
C LEU A 74 6.15 7.41 -0.60
N TYR A 75 5.80 7.62 0.66
CA TYR A 75 5.12 6.66 1.51
C TYR A 75 3.65 7.03 1.64
N ARG A 76 2.76 6.06 1.39
CA ARG A 76 1.33 6.16 1.70
C ARG A 76 0.94 5.04 2.65
N LEU A 77 0.22 5.38 3.71
CA LEU A 77 -0.48 4.44 4.58
C LEU A 77 -1.97 4.56 4.27
N ILE A 78 -2.62 3.48 3.85
CA ILE A 78 -4.01 3.49 3.38
C ILE A 78 -4.80 2.44 4.17
N SER A 79 -5.97 2.79 4.69
CA SER A 79 -6.87 1.80 5.31
C SER A 79 -7.37 0.83 4.25
N ASN A 80 -7.35 -0.46 4.56
CA ASN A 80 -7.93 -1.46 3.67
C ASN A 80 -9.44 -1.57 3.86
N ARG A 81 -9.97 -1.17 5.01
CA ARG A 81 -11.41 -1.21 5.33
C ARG A 81 -12.03 0.19 5.31
N CYS A 82 -13.27 0.25 4.84
CA CYS A 82 -14.19 1.39 4.99
C CYS A 82 -15.57 0.90 5.46
N GLU A 83 -16.54 1.80 5.56
CA GLU A 83 -17.93 1.47 5.92
C GLU A 83 -18.56 0.46 4.96
N ASN A 84 -18.31 0.63 3.65
CA ASN A 84 -18.97 -0.11 2.57
C ASN A 84 -18.05 -1.13 1.88
N GLY A 85 -17.04 -1.66 2.59
CA GLY A 85 -16.20 -2.77 2.09
C GLY A 85 -14.70 -2.54 2.22
N TYR A 86 -13.94 -3.08 1.26
CA TYR A 86 -12.48 -3.11 1.29
C TYR A 86 -11.85 -2.52 0.03
N LEU A 87 -10.65 -1.94 0.20
CA LEU A 87 -9.84 -1.46 -0.91
C LEU A 87 -9.35 -2.67 -1.72
N LEU A 88 -8.70 -3.63 -1.05
CA LEU A 88 -8.34 -4.93 -1.59
C LEU A 88 -9.30 -6.00 -1.05
N GLU A 89 -10.37 -6.25 -1.80
CA GLU A 89 -11.40 -7.23 -1.46
C GLU A 89 -10.85 -8.66 -1.36
N GLU A 90 -9.83 -8.97 -2.17
CA GLU A 90 -9.10 -10.24 -2.12
C GLU A 90 -8.27 -10.46 -0.85
N MET A 91 -8.06 -9.40 -0.04
CA MET A 91 -7.25 -9.41 1.17
C MET A 91 -8.02 -8.77 2.34
N SER A 92 -9.28 -9.14 2.55
CA SER A 92 -10.13 -8.55 3.60
C SER A 92 -9.64 -8.77 5.05
N ASN A 93 -8.62 -9.60 5.25
CA ASN A 93 -8.00 -9.88 6.54
C ASN A 93 -6.82 -8.95 6.90
N ILE A 94 -6.45 -8.02 6.01
CA ILE A 94 -5.45 -6.98 6.34
C ILE A 94 -6.15 -5.68 6.71
N ASP A 95 -5.55 -4.93 7.61
CA ASP A 95 -6.09 -3.69 8.16
C ASP A 95 -5.64 -2.47 7.33
N TYR A 96 -4.37 -2.46 6.90
CA TYR A 96 -3.76 -1.34 6.18
C TYR A 96 -2.80 -1.82 5.08
N LEU A 97 -2.48 -0.88 4.20
CA LEU A 97 -1.49 -1.01 3.14
C LEU A 97 -0.45 0.09 3.29
N ILE A 98 0.82 -0.26 3.12
CA ILE A 98 1.90 0.71 2.92
C ILE A 98 2.35 0.61 1.47
N GLN A 99 2.18 1.69 0.73
CA GLN A 99 2.68 1.86 -0.63
C GLN A 99 3.93 2.73 -0.60
N VAL A 100 4.98 2.29 -1.30
CA VAL A 100 6.26 3.00 -1.43
C VAL A 100 6.52 3.23 -2.91
N SER A 101 6.51 4.48 -3.34
CA SER A 101 6.74 4.87 -4.74
C SER A 101 8.04 5.66 -4.88
N GLY A 102 8.72 5.47 -6.01
CA GLY A 102 10.05 6.05 -6.29
C GLY A 102 11.09 4.98 -6.56
N GLU A 103 12.34 5.39 -6.74
CA GLU A 103 13.44 4.47 -7.05
C GLU A 103 14.06 3.93 -5.75
N PHE A 104 13.96 2.62 -5.54
CA PHE A 104 14.56 1.94 -4.39
C PHE A 104 15.18 0.61 -4.80
N GLU A 105 16.13 0.13 -4.00
CA GLU A 105 16.79 -1.16 -4.23
C GLU A 105 15.81 -2.34 -4.07
N GLU A 106 16.03 -3.43 -4.80
CA GLU A 106 15.19 -4.64 -4.77
C GLU A 106 14.92 -5.17 -3.34
N LYS A 107 15.90 -5.06 -2.45
CA LYS A 107 15.80 -5.55 -1.07
C LYS A 107 15.09 -4.59 -0.11
N PHE A 108 14.80 -3.36 -0.54
CA PHE A 108 14.28 -2.30 0.32
C PHE A 108 12.97 -2.71 1.01
N ILE A 109 12.00 -3.23 0.25
CA ILE A 109 10.70 -3.66 0.78
C ILE A 109 10.88 -4.81 1.78
N ALA A 110 11.75 -5.78 1.49
CA ALA A 110 12.01 -6.89 2.40
C ALA A 110 12.63 -6.41 3.73
N LEU A 111 13.52 -5.43 3.69
CA LEU A 111 14.10 -4.81 4.90
C LEU A 111 13.06 -4.00 5.67
N LEU A 112 12.20 -3.26 4.98
CA LEU A 112 11.11 -2.50 5.57
C LEU A 112 10.12 -3.42 6.29
N VAL A 113 9.70 -4.51 5.65
CA VAL A 113 8.85 -5.55 6.28
C VAL A 113 9.48 -6.12 7.55
N LYS A 114 10.79 -6.41 7.54
CA LYS A 114 11.49 -6.89 8.74
C LYS A 114 11.47 -5.86 9.87
N LYS A 115 11.65 -4.57 9.57
CA LYS A 115 11.55 -3.50 10.57
C LYS A 115 10.15 -3.41 11.15
N LEU A 116 9.12 -3.45 10.30
CA LEU A 116 7.71 -3.41 10.72
C LEU A 116 7.35 -4.57 11.64
N ASN A 117 7.74 -5.80 11.31
CA ASN A 117 7.47 -6.98 12.15
C ASN A 117 8.20 -6.98 13.51
N ASN A 118 9.16 -6.08 13.73
CA ASN A 118 9.81 -5.91 15.04
C ASN A 118 9.08 -4.91 15.94
N LEU A 119 8.05 -4.22 15.44
CA LEU A 119 7.23 -3.31 16.24
C LEU A 119 6.14 -4.11 16.94
N LYS A 120 6.06 -4.02 18.27
CA LYS A 120 5.10 -4.77 19.08
C LYS A 120 3.63 -4.43 18.76
N GLU A 121 3.39 -3.24 18.22
CA GLU A 121 2.08 -2.77 17.78
C GLU A 121 1.65 -3.37 16.43
N ILE A 122 2.57 -3.98 15.69
CA ILE A 122 2.29 -4.62 14.40
C ILE A 122 2.18 -6.12 14.63
N THR A 123 1.02 -6.68 14.28
CA THR A 123 0.78 -8.13 14.36
C THR A 123 1.49 -8.86 13.22
N LEU A 124 1.39 -8.32 12.00
CA LEU A 124 1.99 -8.89 10.81
C LEU A 124 2.20 -7.84 9.72
N ALA A 125 3.37 -7.85 9.11
CA ALA A 125 3.69 -7.14 7.87
C ALA A 125 4.24 -8.13 6.83
N PHE A 126 3.84 -7.98 5.56
CA PHE A 126 4.34 -8.84 4.48
C PHE A 126 4.33 -8.12 3.13
N PRO A 127 5.26 -8.44 2.21
CA PRO A 127 5.26 -7.86 0.88
C PRO A 127 4.03 -8.36 0.09
N VAL A 128 3.45 -7.47 -0.70
CA VAL A 128 2.33 -7.78 -1.60
C VAL A 128 2.80 -7.52 -3.02
N ASP A 129 2.61 -8.49 -3.90
CA ASP A 129 2.89 -8.34 -5.33
C ASP A 129 1.68 -7.68 -6.03
N PRO A 130 1.78 -6.41 -6.48
CA PRO A 130 0.66 -5.72 -7.10
C PRO A 130 0.16 -6.39 -8.39
N THR A 131 1.01 -7.16 -9.07
CA THR A 131 0.64 -7.84 -10.33
C THR A 131 -0.40 -8.93 -10.11
N THR A 132 -0.45 -9.49 -8.89
CA THR A 132 -1.37 -10.57 -8.49
C THR A 132 -2.75 -10.04 -8.05
N LEU A 133 -2.87 -8.73 -7.80
CA LEU A 133 -4.08 -8.13 -7.27
C LEU A 133 -5.13 -7.91 -8.36
N LYS A 134 -6.38 -8.26 -8.08
CA LYS A 134 -7.53 -7.92 -8.93
C LYS A 134 -7.87 -6.43 -8.79
N SER A 135 -7.66 -5.88 -7.59
CA SER A 135 -8.02 -4.51 -7.23
C SER A 135 -6.91 -3.47 -7.48
N LYS A 136 -5.78 -3.86 -8.11
CA LYS A 136 -4.58 -3.02 -8.34
C LYS A 136 -4.83 -1.64 -8.95
N LYS A 137 -5.86 -1.49 -9.79
CA LYS A 137 -6.23 -0.19 -10.38
C LYS A 137 -6.63 0.86 -9.33
N LYS A 138 -7.13 0.44 -8.17
CA LYS A 138 -7.47 1.34 -7.05
C LYS A 138 -6.23 1.95 -6.38
N LEU A 139 -5.02 1.45 -6.68
CA LEU A 139 -3.73 1.89 -6.10
C LEU A 139 -2.92 2.81 -7.03
N LEU A 140 -3.36 3.00 -8.27
CA LEU A 140 -2.69 3.82 -9.30
C LEU A 140 -3.19 5.27 -9.34
N LEU A 141 -3.85 5.72 -8.27
CA LEU A 141 -4.48 7.04 -8.15
C LEU A 141 -3.52 8.07 -7.54
#